data_AF-A0A2B7WEG3-F1
#
_entry.id   AF-A0A2B7WEG3-F1
#
_cell.length_a   1.000
_cell.length_b   1.000
_cell.length_c   1.000
_cell.angle_alpha   90.00
_cell.angle_beta   90.00
_cell.angle_gamma   90.00
#
_symmetry.space_group_name_H-M   'P 1'
#
loop_
_entity.id
_entity.type
_entity.pdbx_description
1 polymer ?
#
loop_
_entity_poly.entity_id
_entity_poly.type
_entity_poly.pdbx_seq_one_letter_code
_entity_poly.pdbx_strand_id
1 'polypeptide(L)'
;MAMEDAIRPSAYREEQVLTTSARTWSFYESKALSEHSLPSDSILLRRILGKVPAYLGHGRRETPVSFTLRRRRLRNSTLSELFVSGCSQWDTSGEICKLPPRLLHHQLLLGVQRSTRCTLKKDSSFASWPGVRDLQDSCANGNYLAILMLAWAYILSALWVEIQHPPVDSSQEEEGCLRFLNRRARWVGEGSGRGLECIEVDLGDARGDAARWWEAVLAPEEGWTATVHRAGQTYRSPWSVHTDFAEIFTLRNHPMCRNAYDVEAKPPSSSDALRFLSEFCSAHNLHHQALAALSAALYLPFHNGGAAALPRPRPYVRSNFSSHSLSPQSTATSPTSQITIDEEKDALPYYMTISCSVWGIRSLLCSTFFNPDISCNLVSPWLEPAFDIIDPILQRGDHLLLAKMMAIKQARLGPLWLGAFLTGAAESTLRAIKSGQFAVELNASAWTSTAQSFLTVTPSNQHDDSAIRRSDECRLLFLTGSEEHSR
;
A
#
# COMPACT_ATOMS: atom_id res chain seq x y z
N MET A 1 19.80 6.92 -51.73
CA MET A 1 19.89 7.11 -50.26
C MET A 1 18.65 6.45 -49.69
N ALA A 2 18.76 5.22 -49.18
CA ALA A 2 17.62 4.48 -48.68
C ALA A 2 17.05 5.25 -47.48
N MET A 3 15.79 5.67 -47.58
CA MET A 3 15.07 6.33 -46.50
C MET A 3 15.05 5.37 -45.32
N GLU A 4 15.65 5.75 -44.19
CA GLU A 4 15.58 4.97 -42.96
C GLU A 4 14.10 4.67 -42.67
N ASP A 5 13.79 3.41 -42.39
CA ASP A 5 12.44 2.99 -42.00
C ASP A 5 12.07 3.76 -40.73
N ALA A 6 11.15 4.73 -40.83
CA ALA A 6 10.74 5.57 -39.71
C ALA A 6 10.15 4.78 -38.53
N ILE A 7 9.79 3.50 -38.75
CA ILE A 7 9.20 2.61 -37.75
C ILE A 7 10.26 1.74 -37.08
N ARG A 8 11.27 1.29 -37.82
CA ARG A 8 12.37 0.48 -37.27
C ARG A 8 13.52 1.38 -36.82
N PRO A 9 13.87 1.39 -35.52
CA PRO A 9 15.02 2.16 -35.07
C PRO A 9 16.29 1.66 -35.77
N SER A 10 17.20 2.58 -36.09
CA SER A 10 18.52 2.21 -36.58
C SER A 10 19.31 1.50 -35.47
N ALA A 11 20.22 0.60 -35.86
CA ALA A 11 21.06 -0.14 -34.91
C ALA A 11 21.82 0.81 -33.95
N TYR A 12 22.27 1.96 -34.45
CA TYR A 12 22.91 3.00 -33.64
C TYR A 12 21.98 3.55 -32.55
N ARG A 13 20.71 3.85 -32.89
CA ARG A 13 19.73 4.35 -31.89
C ARG A 13 19.39 3.28 -30.86
N GLU A 14 19.25 2.03 -31.30
CA GLU A 14 19.01 0.89 -30.41
C GLU A 14 20.16 0.70 -29.41
N GLU A 15 21.42 0.69 -29.89
CA GLU A 15 22.62 0.62 -29.05
C GLU A 15 22.75 1.81 -28.10
N GLN A 16 22.38 3.01 -28.55
CA GLN A 16 22.34 4.20 -27.70
C GLN A 16 21.35 4.05 -26.54
N VAL A 17 20.14 3.54 -26.80
CA VAL A 17 19.12 3.32 -25.76
C VAL A 17 19.56 2.22 -24.79
N LEU A 18 20.11 1.10 -25.30
CA LEU A 18 20.67 0.02 -24.47
C LEU A 18 21.73 0.57 -23.52
N THR A 19 22.71 1.31 -24.04
CA THR A 19 23.80 1.90 -23.26
C THR A 19 23.28 2.89 -22.22
N THR A 20 22.30 3.71 -22.60
CA THR A 20 21.70 4.70 -21.70
C THR A 20 20.92 4.03 -20.58
N SER A 21 20.14 2.99 -20.89
CA SER A 21 19.40 2.22 -19.89
C SER A 21 20.35 1.51 -18.92
N ALA A 22 21.36 0.80 -19.45
CA ALA A 22 22.35 0.10 -18.63
C ALA A 22 23.05 1.03 -17.64
N ARG A 23 23.51 2.20 -18.10
CA ARG A 23 24.14 3.22 -17.24
C ARG A 23 23.17 3.74 -16.17
N THR A 24 21.92 3.99 -16.57
CA THR A 24 20.89 4.52 -15.69
C THR A 24 20.58 3.55 -14.53
N TRP A 25 20.35 2.28 -14.84
CA TRP A 25 20.05 1.28 -13.82
C TRP A 25 21.27 0.89 -12.98
N SER A 26 22.47 0.85 -13.56
CA SER A 26 23.71 0.64 -12.82
C SER A 26 23.98 1.77 -11.81
N PHE A 27 23.63 3.01 -12.17
CA PHE A 27 23.71 4.14 -11.25
C PHE A 27 22.76 3.97 -10.06
N TYR A 28 21.52 3.53 -10.28
CA TYR A 28 20.57 3.30 -9.18
C TYR A 28 21.00 2.15 -8.28
N GLU A 29 21.51 1.05 -8.84
CA GLU A 29 22.07 -0.05 -8.06
C GLU A 29 23.26 0.43 -7.21
N SER A 30 24.24 1.11 -7.83
CA SER A 30 25.43 1.61 -7.13
C SER A 30 25.07 2.56 -5.99
N LYS A 31 24.14 3.49 -6.24
CA LYS A 31 23.64 4.41 -5.21
C LYS A 31 22.92 3.65 -4.10
N ALA A 32 22.06 2.70 -4.44
CA ALA A 32 21.35 1.88 -3.46
C ALA A 32 22.31 1.01 -2.62
N LEU A 33 23.40 0.50 -3.19
CA LEU A 33 24.42 -0.29 -2.48
C LEU A 33 25.24 0.56 -1.50
N SER A 34 25.50 1.83 -1.85
CA SER A 34 26.26 2.74 -0.98
C SER A 34 25.55 3.10 0.33
N GLU A 35 24.26 2.78 0.44
CA GLU A 35 23.38 3.23 1.52
C GLU A 35 22.77 2.04 2.26
N HIS A 36 22.98 1.96 3.56
CA HIS A 36 22.43 0.86 4.38
C HIS A 36 20.94 1.05 4.69
N SER A 37 20.48 2.29 4.82
CA SER A 37 19.10 2.64 5.16
C SER A 37 18.22 2.94 3.94
N LEU A 38 16.91 2.84 4.14
CA LEU A 38 15.92 3.24 3.14
C LEU A 38 15.98 4.77 2.90
N PRO A 39 15.84 5.26 1.65
CA PRO A 39 15.57 6.66 1.40
C PRO A 39 14.33 7.13 2.19
N SER A 40 14.34 8.34 2.74
CA SER A 40 13.21 8.91 3.49
C SER A 40 11.90 8.85 2.73
N ASP A 41 11.96 9.08 1.42
CA ASP A 41 10.81 9.03 0.51
C ASP A 41 10.14 7.65 0.44
N SER A 42 10.81 6.58 0.88
CA SER A 42 10.26 5.21 0.91
C SER A 42 9.11 5.03 1.90
N ILE A 43 8.92 5.97 2.84
CA ILE A 43 7.85 5.87 3.85
C ILE A 43 6.84 7.04 3.79
N LEU A 44 7.07 8.03 2.92
CA LEU A 44 6.24 9.24 2.82
C LEU A 44 5.04 9.05 1.89
N LEU A 45 4.06 8.27 2.33
CA LEU A 45 2.84 7.95 1.56
C LEU A 45 2.10 9.19 1.04
N ARG A 46 2.05 10.28 1.81
CA ARG A 46 1.36 11.53 1.42
C ARG A 46 1.76 12.05 0.03
N ARG A 47 2.99 11.77 -0.41
CA ARG A 47 3.50 12.20 -1.71
C ARG A 47 2.73 11.60 -2.90
N ILE A 48 2.04 10.46 -2.71
CA ILE A 48 1.22 9.86 -3.77
C ILE A 48 -0.17 10.49 -3.89
N LEU A 49 -0.63 11.22 -2.87
CA LEU A 49 -2.06 11.56 -2.76
C LEU A 49 -2.54 12.62 -3.73
N GLY A 50 -1.70 13.51 -4.25
CA GLY A 50 -2.07 14.49 -5.29
C GLY A 50 -3.52 15.02 -5.20
N LYS A 51 -4.36 14.57 -6.14
CA LYS A 51 -5.81 14.80 -6.28
C LYS A 51 -6.65 13.53 -6.08
N VAL A 52 -6.14 12.53 -5.39
CA VAL A 52 -6.88 11.33 -5.01
C VAL A 52 -8.16 11.76 -4.28
N PRO A 53 -9.34 11.20 -4.61
CA PRO A 53 -10.56 11.48 -3.86
C PRO A 53 -10.60 10.65 -2.57
N ALA A 54 -11.24 11.18 -1.53
CA ALA A 54 -11.53 10.42 -0.32
C ALA A 54 -12.44 9.22 -0.63
N TYR A 55 -12.18 8.09 0.01
CA TYR A 55 -12.93 6.85 -0.20
C TYR A 55 -14.42 7.05 0.08
N LEU A 56 -15.25 6.65 -0.88
CA LEU A 56 -16.71 6.85 -0.88
C LEU A 56 -17.15 8.32 -0.64
N GLY A 57 -16.30 9.29 -0.95
CA GLY A 57 -16.60 10.70 -0.73
C GLY A 57 -16.66 11.11 0.74
N HIS A 58 -15.97 10.37 1.63
CA HIS A 58 -15.91 10.69 3.05
C HIS A 58 -15.60 12.18 3.30
N GLY A 59 -16.34 12.80 4.24
CA GLY A 59 -16.22 14.22 4.58
C GLY A 59 -17.01 15.18 3.68
N ARG A 60 -17.70 14.69 2.63
CA ARG A 60 -18.62 15.53 1.85
C ARG A 60 -19.91 15.78 2.63
N ARG A 61 -20.35 17.05 2.66
CA ARG A 61 -21.57 17.51 3.37
C ARG A 61 -22.88 17.22 2.62
N GLU A 62 -22.79 16.83 1.35
CA GLU A 62 -23.96 16.52 0.53
C GLU A 62 -24.47 15.11 0.86
N THR A 63 -25.73 15.04 1.27
CA THR A 63 -26.51 13.88 1.76
C THR A 63 -26.60 12.72 0.73
N PRO A 64 -27.06 11.53 1.14
CA PRO A 64 -26.37 10.26 0.89
C PRO A 64 -26.05 10.01 -0.59
N VAL A 65 -24.77 9.75 -0.87
CA VAL A 65 -24.32 9.32 -2.19
C VAL A 65 -24.86 7.91 -2.43
N SER A 66 -25.82 7.77 -3.35
CA SER A 66 -26.28 6.46 -3.79
C SER A 66 -25.23 5.84 -4.72
N PHE A 67 -24.64 4.73 -4.30
CA PHE A 67 -23.63 4.03 -5.07
C PHE A 67 -24.26 2.93 -5.92
N THR A 68 -23.87 2.84 -7.19
CA THR A 68 -24.19 1.65 -7.99
C THR A 68 -23.27 0.51 -7.58
N LEU A 69 -23.84 -0.52 -6.95
CA LEU A 69 -23.12 -1.70 -6.51
C LEU A 69 -23.02 -2.73 -7.64
N ARG A 70 -21.83 -3.31 -7.84
CA ARG A 70 -21.59 -4.40 -8.77
C ARG A 70 -20.97 -5.59 -8.04
N ARG A 71 -21.57 -6.76 -8.22
CA ARG A 71 -21.03 -8.02 -7.70
C ARG A 71 -20.21 -8.70 -8.78
N ARG A 72 -19.01 -9.17 -8.44
CA ARG A 72 -18.18 -9.99 -9.34
C ARG A 72 -17.84 -11.31 -8.66
N ARG A 73 -18.14 -12.42 -9.32
CA ARG A 73 -17.75 -13.75 -8.81
C ARG A 73 -16.27 -13.99 -9.03
N LEU A 74 -15.59 -14.55 -8.04
CA LEU A 74 -14.23 -15.02 -8.19
C LEU A 74 -14.23 -16.24 -9.13
N ARG A 75 -13.22 -16.34 -10.01
CA ARG A 75 -13.10 -17.47 -10.95
C ARG A 75 -13.07 -18.78 -10.17
N ASN A 76 -13.87 -19.75 -10.60
CA ASN A 76 -13.97 -21.09 -10.01
C ASN A 76 -14.31 -21.10 -8.50
N SER A 77 -15.08 -20.10 -8.02
CA SER A 77 -15.51 -20.02 -6.63
C SER A 77 -16.97 -19.58 -6.51
N THR A 78 -17.63 -19.98 -5.42
CA THR A 78 -18.93 -19.44 -5.02
C THR A 78 -18.81 -18.04 -4.41
N LEU A 79 -17.60 -17.63 -4.06
CA LEU A 79 -17.30 -16.35 -3.45
C LEU A 79 -17.38 -15.20 -4.47
N SER A 80 -17.77 -14.04 -3.98
CA SER A 80 -17.88 -12.81 -4.74
C SER A 80 -17.21 -11.63 -4.04
N GLU A 81 -16.82 -10.66 -4.85
CA GLU A 81 -16.38 -9.34 -4.46
C GLU A 81 -17.50 -8.33 -4.74
N LEU A 82 -17.58 -7.30 -3.91
CA LEU A 82 -18.48 -6.17 -4.07
C LEU A 82 -17.69 -4.95 -4.52
N PHE A 83 -18.16 -4.27 -5.55
CA PHE A 83 -17.57 -3.07 -6.12
C PHE A 83 -18.55 -1.90 -6.10
N VAL A 84 -18.03 -0.69 -5.93
CA VAL A 84 -18.73 0.55 -6.24
C VAL A 84 -18.33 0.98 -7.64
N SER A 85 -19.32 1.30 -8.48
CA SER A 85 -19.09 1.85 -9.81
C SER A 85 -19.12 3.37 -9.76
N GLY A 86 -18.19 3.99 -10.48
CA GLY A 86 -18.17 5.41 -10.78
C GLY A 86 -17.72 5.65 -12.22
N CYS A 87 -17.60 6.91 -12.59
CA CYS A 87 -16.99 7.32 -13.84
C CYS A 87 -16.11 8.56 -13.64
N SER A 88 -15.20 8.76 -14.58
CA SER A 88 -14.47 10.01 -14.78
C SER A 88 -14.86 10.59 -16.12
N GLN A 89 -14.86 11.90 -16.22
CA GLN A 89 -15.10 12.63 -17.45
C GLN A 89 -13.78 13.27 -17.91
N TRP A 90 -13.45 13.09 -19.18
CA TRP A 90 -12.23 13.58 -19.81
C TRP A 90 -12.58 14.49 -20.97
N ASP A 91 -12.18 15.76 -20.84
CA ASP A 91 -12.47 16.83 -21.79
C ASP A 91 -11.20 17.30 -22.49
N THR A 92 -11.34 17.84 -23.70
CA THR A 92 -10.25 18.52 -24.40
C THR A 92 -10.02 19.91 -23.80
N SER A 93 -8.76 20.29 -23.60
CA SER A 93 -8.38 21.53 -22.88
C SER A 93 -8.56 22.83 -23.68
N GLY A 94 -9.17 22.80 -24.87
CA GLY A 94 -9.26 23.96 -25.77
C GLY A 94 -10.67 24.17 -26.33
N GLU A 95 -11.11 25.43 -26.36
CA GLU A 95 -12.44 25.85 -26.86
C GLU A 95 -12.67 25.53 -28.35
N ILE A 96 -11.59 25.32 -29.10
CA ILE A 96 -11.62 25.07 -30.54
C ILE A 96 -12.00 23.60 -30.84
N CYS A 97 -11.64 22.66 -29.97
CA CYS A 97 -11.91 21.24 -30.18
C CYS A 97 -13.30 20.90 -29.62
N LYS A 98 -14.27 20.63 -30.51
CA LYS A 98 -15.66 20.33 -30.16
C LYS A 98 -15.91 18.83 -29.91
N LEU A 99 -14.89 18.07 -29.55
CA LEU A 99 -15.08 16.64 -29.24
C LEU A 99 -15.92 16.51 -27.95
N PRO A 100 -16.90 15.60 -27.92
CA PRO A 100 -17.68 15.37 -26.73
C PRO A 100 -16.78 14.82 -25.60
N PRO A 101 -17.13 15.10 -24.34
CA PRO A 101 -16.47 14.51 -23.19
C PRO A 101 -16.42 12.98 -23.29
N ARG A 102 -15.26 12.38 -22.97
CA ARG A 102 -15.16 10.93 -22.84
C ARG A 102 -15.42 10.51 -21.41
N LEU A 103 -16.41 9.65 -21.21
CA LEU A 103 -16.66 9.00 -19.93
C LEU A 103 -15.83 7.72 -19.83
N LEU A 104 -15.12 7.53 -18.72
CA LEU A 104 -14.43 6.28 -18.41
C LEU A 104 -15.01 5.71 -17.13
N HIS A 105 -15.62 4.53 -17.26
CA HIS A 105 -16.13 3.79 -16.12
C HIS A 105 -14.98 3.22 -15.27
N HIS A 106 -15.12 3.35 -13.96
CA HIS A 106 -14.16 2.84 -12.99
C HIS A 106 -14.89 2.11 -11.86
N GLN A 107 -14.24 1.09 -11.30
CA GLN A 107 -14.77 0.32 -10.19
C GLN A 107 -13.77 0.30 -9.05
N LEU A 108 -14.24 0.61 -7.85
CA LEU A 108 -13.49 0.52 -6.61
C LEU A 108 -13.99 -0.66 -5.79
N LEU A 109 -13.06 -1.45 -5.26
CA LEU A 109 -13.41 -2.55 -4.36
C LEU A 109 -14.07 -2.00 -3.09
N LEU A 110 -15.24 -2.53 -2.77
CA LEU A 110 -16.00 -2.17 -1.57
C LEU A 110 -15.89 -3.25 -0.49
N GLY A 111 -15.96 -4.53 -0.87
CA GLY A 111 -15.97 -5.62 0.11
C GLY A 111 -15.59 -6.96 -0.50
N VAL A 112 -15.06 -7.84 0.34
CA VAL A 112 -14.56 -9.17 -0.03
C VAL A 112 -15.24 -10.24 0.81
N GLN A 113 -15.35 -11.47 0.33
CA GLN A 113 -15.89 -12.57 1.15
C GLN A 113 -14.80 -13.41 1.83
N ARG A 114 -13.52 -13.13 1.55
CA ARG A 114 -12.38 -13.85 2.10
C ARG A 114 -11.32 -12.87 2.56
N SER A 115 -10.92 -13.00 3.82
CA SER A 115 -9.81 -12.26 4.41
C SER A 115 -8.50 -12.61 3.73
N THR A 116 -7.58 -11.65 3.63
CA THR A 116 -6.23 -11.89 3.12
C THR A 116 -5.45 -12.74 4.11
N ARG A 117 -4.92 -13.87 3.65
CA ARG A 117 -4.12 -14.76 4.50
C ARG A 117 -2.75 -14.15 4.70
N CYS A 118 -2.36 -13.92 5.94
CA CYS A 118 -1.04 -13.42 6.27
C CYS A 118 -0.17 -14.57 6.77
N THR A 119 1.03 -14.72 6.22
CA THR A 119 2.05 -15.69 6.67
C THR A 119 3.34 -14.97 7.05
N LEU A 120 4.19 -15.58 7.88
CA LEU A 120 5.51 -15.04 8.22
C LEU A 120 6.61 -15.72 7.40
N LYS A 121 7.48 -14.92 6.81
CA LYS A 121 8.67 -15.37 6.09
C LYS A 121 9.90 -15.25 6.99
N LYS A 122 10.56 -16.38 7.27
CA LYS A 122 11.80 -16.42 8.07
C LYS A 122 12.97 -15.75 7.37
N ASP A 123 13.12 -16.01 6.07
CA ASP A 123 14.20 -15.47 5.22
C ASP A 123 13.70 -14.25 4.43
N SER A 124 13.73 -13.09 5.07
CA SER A 124 13.37 -11.81 4.47
C SER A 124 14.50 -10.80 4.64
N SER A 125 14.80 -10.02 3.60
CA SER A 125 15.74 -8.89 3.68
C SER A 125 15.28 -7.81 4.67
N PHE A 126 14.01 -7.83 5.06
CA PHE A 126 13.41 -6.96 6.08
C PHE A 126 13.24 -7.65 7.43
N ALA A 127 13.90 -8.80 7.68
CA ALA A 127 13.89 -9.45 8.99
C ALA A 127 14.47 -8.55 10.09
N SER A 128 15.46 -7.72 9.73
CA SER A 128 15.93 -6.57 10.49
C SER A 128 15.46 -5.28 9.81
N TRP A 129 14.94 -4.34 10.60
CA TRP A 129 14.61 -3.02 10.07
C TRP A 129 15.90 -2.28 9.66
N PRO A 130 16.02 -1.80 8.41
CA PRO A 130 17.23 -1.12 7.93
C PRO A 130 17.35 0.33 8.39
N GLY A 131 16.33 0.87 9.07
CA GLY A 131 16.24 2.30 9.36
C GLY A 131 15.88 3.12 8.12
N VAL A 132 15.57 4.39 8.37
CA VAL A 132 15.31 5.39 7.33
C VAL A 132 16.36 6.48 7.43
N ARG A 133 16.92 6.84 6.28
CA ARG A 133 17.96 7.86 6.17
C ARG A 133 17.46 9.24 6.55
N ASP A 134 18.38 10.03 7.10
CA ASP A 134 18.16 11.43 7.49
C ASP A 134 17.05 11.60 8.55
N LEU A 135 16.58 10.49 9.13
CA LEU A 135 15.63 10.44 10.24
C LEU A 135 16.30 9.74 11.42
N GLN A 136 15.94 10.14 12.65
CA GLN A 136 16.42 9.50 13.87
C GLN A 136 15.76 8.12 14.02
N ASP A 137 16.21 7.15 13.23
CA ASP A 137 15.70 5.78 13.20
C ASP A 137 16.80 4.81 13.63
N SER A 138 16.51 3.96 14.62
CA SER A 138 17.47 3.02 15.17
C SER A 138 17.06 1.58 14.82
N CYS A 139 17.94 0.89 14.09
CA CYS A 139 17.80 -0.54 13.81
C CYS A 139 17.81 -1.40 15.10
N ALA A 140 18.27 -0.84 16.23
CA ALA A 140 18.31 -1.52 17.52
C ALA A 140 16.93 -1.77 18.13
N ASN A 141 15.88 -1.08 17.64
CA ASN A 141 14.53 -1.24 18.15
C ASN A 141 13.86 -2.53 17.66
N GLY A 142 14.52 -3.34 16.83
CA GLY A 142 13.95 -4.59 16.32
C GLY A 142 12.94 -4.35 15.19
N ASN A 143 12.23 -5.42 14.80
CA ASN A 143 11.31 -5.41 13.67
C ASN A 143 9.87 -5.66 14.12
N TYR A 144 9.01 -4.68 13.90
CA TYR A 144 7.58 -4.67 14.23
C TYR A 144 6.68 -4.60 13.00
N LEU A 145 7.22 -4.70 11.77
CA LEU A 145 6.45 -4.44 10.53
C LEU A 145 5.16 -5.26 10.43
N ALA A 146 5.18 -6.56 10.73
CA ALA A 146 3.96 -7.38 10.66
C ALA A 146 2.95 -7.01 11.76
N ILE A 147 3.43 -6.71 12.98
CA ILE A 147 2.58 -6.28 14.12
C ILE A 147 1.85 -4.99 13.77
N LEU A 148 2.59 -4.01 13.25
CA LEU A 148 2.06 -2.70 12.87
C LEU A 148 1.13 -2.79 11.65
N MET A 149 1.40 -3.69 10.71
CA MET A 149 0.53 -3.90 9.55
C MET A 149 -0.83 -4.47 9.99
N LEU A 150 -0.85 -5.43 10.92
CA LEU A 150 -2.10 -5.98 11.48
C LEU A 150 -2.91 -4.90 12.23
N ALA A 151 -2.24 -4.00 12.94
CA ALA A 151 -2.89 -2.85 13.57
C ALA A 151 -3.50 -1.88 12.54
N TRP A 152 -2.77 -1.57 11.47
CA TRP A 152 -3.30 -0.76 10.36
C TRP A 152 -4.46 -1.44 9.64
N ALA A 153 -4.40 -2.75 9.45
CA ALA A 153 -5.49 -3.53 8.87
C ALA A 153 -6.78 -3.35 9.66
N TYR A 154 -6.70 -3.42 11.00
CA TYR A 154 -7.82 -3.11 11.89
C TYR A 154 -8.32 -1.67 11.71
N ILE A 155 -7.42 -0.68 11.77
CA ILE A 155 -7.78 0.75 11.70
C ILE A 155 -8.52 1.07 10.38
N LEU A 156 -7.99 0.58 9.25
CA LEU A 156 -8.62 0.74 7.94
C LEU A 156 -9.97 0.02 7.85
N SER A 157 -10.09 -1.16 8.46
CA SER A 157 -11.35 -1.90 8.53
C SER A 157 -12.41 -1.24 9.44
N ALA A 158 -12.00 -0.68 10.58
CA ALA A 158 -12.89 0.09 11.45
C ALA A 158 -13.39 1.35 10.74
N LEU A 159 -12.48 2.11 10.11
CA LEU A 159 -12.84 3.31 9.33
C LEU A 159 -13.76 2.96 8.16
N TRP A 160 -13.53 1.82 7.50
CA TRP A 160 -14.40 1.33 6.44
C TRP A 160 -15.83 1.04 6.92
N VAL A 161 -16.02 0.49 8.13
CA VAL A 161 -17.35 0.34 8.74
C VAL A 161 -17.95 1.72 9.02
N GLU A 162 -17.20 2.61 9.68
CA GLU A 162 -17.63 3.95 10.06
C GLU A 162 -18.09 4.81 8.87
N ILE A 163 -17.36 4.78 7.75
CA ILE A 163 -17.72 5.53 6.52
C ILE A 163 -19.06 5.09 5.94
N GLN A 164 -19.43 3.82 6.14
CA GLN A 164 -20.64 3.24 5.54
C GLN A 164 -21.88 3.36 6.43
N HIS A 165 -21.74 3.84 7.67
CA HIS A 165 -22.89 4.09 8.55
C HIS A 165 -23.37 5.54 8.41
N PRO A 166 -24.62 5.79 7.98
CA PRO A 166 -25.20 7.11 8.07
C PRO A 166 -25.47 7.49 9.54
N PRO A 167 -25.50 8.79 9.88
CA PRO A 167 -25.81 9.24 11.24
C PRO A 167 -27.25 8.90 11.67
N VAL A 168 -27.35 8.00 12.65
CA VAL A 168 -28.30 7.81 13.78
C VAL A 168 -29.84 7.76 13.55
N ASP A 169 -30.43 8.24 12.46
CA ASP A 169 -31.91 8.38 12.39
C ASP A 169 -32.69 7.34 11.57
N SER A 170 -32.07 6.24 11.12
CA SER A 170 -32.79 5.15 10.44
C SER A 170 -32.67 3.84 11.21
N SER A 171 -33.79 3.41 11.80
CA SER A 171 -34.01 2.09 12.40
C SER A 171 -34.05 0.96 11.37
N GLN A 172 -33.06 0.88 10.49
CA GLN A 172 -32.87 -0.24 9.58
C GLN A 172 -31.62 -1.03 9.98
N GLU A 173 -31.81 -2.35 9.95
CA GLU A 173 -30.94 -3.41 10.45
C GLU A 173 -29.45 -3.19 10.14
N GLU A 174 -28.61 -3.46 11.14
CA GLU A 174 -27.13 -3.32 11.17
C GLU A 174 -26.44 -3.57 9.80
N GLU A 175 -26.32 -2.53 8.97
CA GLU A 175 -25.70 -2.66 7.64
C GLU A 175 -24.19 -2.90 7.71
N GLY A 176 -23.55 -2.51 8.81
CA GLY A 176 -22.13 -2.68 9.11
C GLY A 176 -21.92 -3.06 10.57
N CYS A 177 -20.89 -3.85 10.85
CA CYS A 177 -20.59 -4.26 12.21
C CYS A 177 -19.10 -4.56 12.40
N LEU A 178 -18.54 -4.04 13.48
CA LEU A 178 -17.21 -4.34 13.99
C LEU A 178 -17.37 -5.16 15.28
N ARG A 179 -16.76 -6.35 15.35
CA ARG A 179 -16.89 -7.26 16.51
C ARG A 179 -15.54 -7.84 16.89
N PHE A 180 -15.32 -8.02 18.19
CA PHE A 180 -14.26 -8.91 18.67
C PHE A 180 -14.72 -10.36 18.55
N LEU A 181 -13.76 -11.24 18.31
CA LEU A 181 -13.96 -12.69 18.29
C LEU A 181 -13.35 -13.32 19.54
N ASN A 182 -13.66 -14.60 19.75
CA ASN A 182 -13.18 -15.35 20.92
C ASN A 182 -11.67 -15.63 20.87
N ARG A 183 -11.06 -15.58 19.68
CA ARG A 183 -9.61 -15.75 19.53
C ARG A 183 -8.90 -14.48 20.03
N ARG A 184 -7.84 -14.68 20.81
CA ARG A 184 -6.99 -13.61 21.34
C ARG A 184 -5.54 -14.06 21.43
N ALA A 185 -4.62 -13.10 21.36
CA ALA A 185 -3.23 -13.30 21.74
C ALA A 185 -3.16 -13.68 23.23
N ARG A 186 -2.14 -14.46 23.60
CA ARG A 186 -1.95 -14.93 24.98
C ARG A 186 -1.10 -13.94 25.77
N TRP A 187 -1.22 -13.94 27.09
CA TRP A 187 -0.31 -13.20 27.96
C TRP A 187 0.88 -14.05 28.38
N VAL A 188 2.04 -13.42 28.59
CA VAL A 188 3.21 -14.10 29.18
C VAL A 188 2.83 -14.67 30.54
N GLY A 189 3.07 -15.97 30.74
CA GLY A 189 2.68 -16.70 31.96
C GLY A 189 1.39 -17.51 31.81
N GLU A 190 0.56 -17.25 30.80
CA GLU A 190 -0.50 -18.17 30.39
C GLU A 190 0.16 -19.36 29.67
N GLY A 191 0.29 -20.49 30.37
CA GLY A 191 1.13 -21.64 29.98
C GLY A 191 1.16 -21.92 28.46
N SER A 192 2.36 -21.90 27.88
CA SER A 192 2.54 -22.27 26.49
C SER A 192 2.29 -23.77 26.33
N GLY A 193 1.32 -24.16 25.49
CA GLY A 193 1.27 -25.53 24.97
C GLY A 193 2.65 -25.91 24.43
N ARG A 194 3.19 -27.06 24.87
CA ARG A 194 4.55 -27.48 24.55
C ARG A 194 4.80 -27.44 23.03
N GLY A 195 5.82 -26.71 22.59
CA GLY A 195 6.40 -26.83 21.24
C GLY A 195 6.10 -25.70 20.24
N LEU A 196 5.39 -24.63 20.60
CA LEU A 196 5.15 -23.49 19.70
C LEU A 196 6.19 -22.37 19.92
N GLU A 197 6.75 -21.87 18.82
CA GLU A 197 7.63 -20.67 18.87
C GLU A 197 6.77 -19.43 19.18
N CYS A 198 7.16 -18.67 20.20
CA CYS A 198 6.45 -17.45 20.60
C CYS A 198 7.17 -16.19 20.10
N ILE A 199 6.39 -15.20 19.67
CA ILE A 199 6.87 -13.83 19.41
C ILE A 199 6.33 -12.95 20.53
N GLU A 200 7.21 -12.56 21.43
CA GLU A 200 6.85 -11.70 22.55
C GLU A 200 6.72 -10.24 22.12
N VAL A 201 5.60 -9.60 22.47
CA VAL A 201 5.34 -8.19 22.20
C VAL A 201 5.14 -7.48 23.54
N ASP A 202 6.06 -6.57 23.85
CA ASP A 202 5.94 -5.68 25.00
C ASP A 202 5.01 -4.52 24.62
N LEU A 203 3.88 -4.38 25.32
CA LEU A 203 2.89 -3.31 25.15
C LEU A 203 3.15 -2.11 26.07
N GLY A 204 4.20 -2.15 26.90
CA GLY A 204 4.52 -1.10 27.85
C GLY A 204 3.38 -0.85 28.85
N ASP A 205 2.88 0.38 28.88
CA ASP A 205 1.85 0.83 29.83
C ASP A 205 0.40 0.68 29.32
N ALA A 206 0.19 -0.02 28.20
CA ALA A 206 -1.15 -0.26 27.66
C ALA A 206 -2.06 -0.97 28.68
N ARG A 207 -3.26 -0.42 28.90
CA ARG A 207 -4.27 -0.89 29.86
C ARG A 207 -5.67 -0.91 29.23
N GLY A 208 -6.59 -1.62 29.88
CA GLY A 208 -8.01 -1.59 29.55
C GLY A 208 -8.26 -1.95 28.08
N ASP A 209 -9.02 -1.09 27.40
CA ASP A 209 -9.41 -1.26 26.00
C ASP A 209 -8.23 -1.36 25.02
N ALA A 210 -7.12 -0.65 25.30
CA ALA A 210 -5.91 -0.72 24.47
C ALA A 210 -5.29 -2.12 24.50
N ALA A 211 -5.21 -2.72 25.69
CA ALA A 211 -4.70 -4.08 25.88
C ALA A 211 -5.64 -5.12 25.21
N ARG A 212 -6.96 -4.98 25.40
CA ARG A 212 -7.95 -5.86 24.75
C ARG A 212 -7.92 -5.75 23.22
N TRP A 213 -7.67 -4.56 22.70
CA TRP A 213 -7.51 -4.32 21.26
C TRP A 213 -6.27 -5.03 20.71
N TRP A 214 -5.10 -4.89 21.36
CA TRP A 214 -3.88 -5.60 20.96
C TRP A 214 -4.04 -7.13 21.03
N GLU A 215 -4.76 -7.65 22.02
CA GLU A 215 -5.14 -9.07 22.08
C GLU A 215 -5.91 -9.53 20.84
N ALA A 216 -6.83 -8.72 20.34
CA ALA A 216 -7.63 -9.04 19.15
C ALA A 216 -6.79 -8.90 17.87
N VAL A 217 -6.01 -7.83 17.74
CA VAL A 217 -5.16 -7.55 16.57
C VAL A 217 -4.11 -8.64 16.35
N LEU A 218 -3.52 -9.15 17.43
CA LEU A 218 -2.46 -10.15 17.40
C LEU A 218 -2.96 -11.58 17.68
N ALA A 219 -4.26 -11.79 17.62
CA ALA A 219 -4.87 -13.10 17.79
C ALA A 219 -4.44 -14.08 16.67
N PRO A 220 -4.34 -15.39 16.98
CA PRO A 220 -4.25 -16.41 15.94
C PRO A 220 -5.56 -16.46 15.13
N GLU A 221 -5.45 -16.75 13.84
CA GLU A 221 -6.55 -16.75 12.87
C GLU A 221 -7.21 -15.35 12.73
N GLU A 222 -8.36 -15.15 13.36
CA GLU A 222 -9.11 -13.88 13.34
C GLU A 222 -9.54 -13.55 14.79
N GLY A 223 -9.03 -12.46 15.36
CA GLY A 223 -9.46 -11.95 16.68
C GLY A 223 -10.53 -10.87 16.62
N TRP A 224 -10.83 -10.38 15.43
CA TRP A 224 -11.83 -9.36 15.16
C TRP A 224 -12.41 -9.55 13.76
N THR A 225 -13.57 -8.95 13.49
CA THR A 225 -14.16 -8.91 12.16
C THR A 225 -14.84 -7.57 11.90
N ALA A 226 -14.74 -7.10 10.66
CA ALA A 226 -15.42 -5.92 10.15
C ALA A 226 -16.26 -6.34 8.93
N THR A 227 -17.57 -6.28 9.04
CA THR A 227 -18.50 -6.80 8.02
C THR A 227 -19.57 -5.78 7.64
N VAL A 228 -20.08 -5.87 6.42
CA VAL A 228 -21.31 -5.21 5.97
C VAL A 228 -22.25 -6.20 5.30
N HIS A 229 -23.56 -6.03 5.49
CA HIS A 229 -24.58 -6.81 4.80
C HIS A 229 -25.13 -6.01 3.61
N ARG A 230 -24.89 -6.52 2.39
CA ARG A 230 -25.32 -5.84 1.14
C ARG A 230 -25.80 -6.86 0.11
N ALA A 231 -26.92 -6.56 -0.55
CA ALA A 231 -27.50 -7.41 -1.58
C ALA A 231 -27.68 -8.90 -1.16
N GLY A 232 -28.13 -9.12 0.07
CA GLY A 232 -28.39 -10.46 0.64
C GLY A 232 -27.13 -11.27 0.95
N GLN A 233 -25.95 -10.64 1.00
CA GLN A 233 -24.69 -11.30 1.35
C GLN A 233 -23.89 -10.46 2.33
N THR A 234 -23.15 -11.15 3.19
CA THR A 234 -22.21 -10.51 4.10
C THR A 234 -20.85 -10.40 3.41
N TYR A 235 -20.32 -9.19 3.38
CA TYR A 235 -18.98 -8.88 2.92
C TYR A 235 -18.13 -8.43 4.10
N ARG A 236 -16.84 -8.71 4.03
CA ARG A 236 -15.81 -8.27 4.94
C ARG A 236 -15.09 -7.06 4.35
N SER A 237 -14.47 -6.28 5.23
CA SER A 237 -13.60 -5.19 4.82
C SER A 237 -12.48 -5.69 3.89
N PRO A 238 -12.09 -4.94 2.83
CA PRO A 238 -10.95 -5.26 1.98
C PRO A 238 -9.61 -5.43 2.73
N TRP A 239 -9.49 -4.85 3.93
CA TRP A 239 -8.32 -4.96 4.81
C TRP A 239 -8.47 -6.06 5.87
N SER A 240 -9.47 -6.93 5.76
CA SER A 240 -9.62 -8.06 6.68
C SER A 240 -8.47 -9.05 6.52
N VAL A 241 -7.91 -9.49 7.64
CA VAL A 241 -6.76 -10.40 7.69
C VAL A 241 -7.10 -11.69 8.39
N HIS A 242 -6.48 -12.77 7.94
CA HIS A 242 -6.48 -14.06 8.63
C HIS A 242 -5.02 -14.47 8.85
N THR A 243 -4.59 -14.57 10.12
CA THR A 243 -3.22 -14.94 10.47
C THR A 243 -3.03 -16.45 10.40
N ASP A 244 -2.16 -16.89 9.49
CA ASP A 244 -1.76 -18.29 9.30
C ASP A 244 -0.27 -18.40 9.65
N PHE A 245 0.02 -18.13 10.92
CA PHE A 245 1.37 -18.11 11.47
C PHE A 245 1.67 -19.40 12.23
N ALA A 246 2.86 -19.96 12.03
CA ALA A 246 3.32 -21.08 12.84
C ALA A 246 3.67 -20.62 14.27
N GLU A 247 4.11 -19.38 14.40
CA GLU A 247 4.43 -18.71 15.65
C GLU A 247 3.19 -18.04 16.27
N ILE A 248 3.14 -17.98 17.60
CA ILE A 248 2.06 -17.31 18.34
C ILE A 248 2.59 -16.01 18.95
N PHE A 249 1.80 -14.93 18.88
CA PHE A 249 2.10 -13.71 19.63
C PHE A 249 1.75 -13.87 21.11
N THR A 250 2.69 -13.50 21.98
CA THR A 250 2.49 -13.42 23.43
C THR A 250 2.69 -11.98 23.90
N LEU A 251 1.72 -11.45 24.63
CA LEU A 251 1.70 -10.08 25.11
C LEU A 251 2.29 -9.98 26.50
N ARG A 252 3.09 -8.93 26.69
CA ARG A 252 3.63 -8.49 27.98
C ARG A 252 3.22 -7.03 28.17
N ASN A 253 2.96 -6.64 29.40
CA ASN A 253 2.86 -5.23 29.79
C ASN A 253 3.65 -5.00 31.09
N HIS A 254 3.73 -3.74 31.52
CA HIS A 254 4.36 -3.39 32.77
C HIS A 254 3.65 -4.09 33.95
N PRO A 255 4.36 -4.67 34.95
CA PRO A 255 3.75 -5.48 36.03
C PRO A 255 2.66 -4.77 36.85
N MET A 256 2.67 -3.44 36.88
CA MET A 256 1.66 -2.62 37.56
C MET A 256 0.39 -2.39 36.72
N CYS A 257 0.39 -2.76 35.44
CA CYS A 257 -0.73 -2.68 34.52
C CYS A 257 -1.57 -3.97 34.64
N ARG A 258 -2.47 -4.02 35.64
CA ARG A 258 -3.46 -5.10 35.69
C ARG A 258 -4.46 -4.94 34.55
N ASN A 259 -4.65 -6.00 33.78
CA ASN A 259 -5.66 -6.06 32.72
C ASN A 259 -7.04 -6.30 33.32
N ALA A 260 -7.67 -5.23 33.79
CA ALA A 260 -9.10 -5.20 34.04
C ALA A 260 -9.75 -4.45 32.87
N TYR A 261 -10.46 -5.18 32.02
CA TYR A 261 -11.32 -4.64 30.99
C TYR A 261 -12.61 -5.45 30.97
N ASP A 262 -13.68 -4.86 30.45
CA ASP A 262 -14.94 -5.55 30.28
C ASP A 262 -14.79 -6.67 29.24
N VAL A 263 -15.21 -7.89 29.57
CA VAL A 263 -15.21 -9.02 28.62
C VAL A 263 -16.16 -8.75 27.46
N GLU A 264 -17.19 -7.91 27.69
CA GLU A 264 -18.14 -7.42 26.68
C GLU A 264 -17.71 -6.09 26.04
N ALA A 265 -16.46 -5.67 26.24
CA ALA A 265 -15.94 -4.42 25.67
C ALA A 265 -16.17 -4.35 24.16
N LYS A 266 -16.76 -3.24 23.71
CA LYS A 266 -16.97 -2.96 22.29
C LYS A 266 -15.62 -2.73 21.62
N PRO A 267 -15.43 -3.19 20.37
CA PRO A 267 -14.23 -2.86 19.62
C PRO A 267 -14.05 -1.35 19.46
N PRO A 268 -12.82 -0.82 19.58
CA PRO A 268 -12.56 0.61 19.45
C PRO A 268 -12.88 1.14 18.04
N SER A 269 -13.18 2.43 17.98
CA SER A 269 -13.27 3.16 16.70
C SER A 269 -11.91 3.21 15.99
N SER A 270 -11.90 3.58 14.71
CA SER A 270 -10.68 3.84 13.95
C SER A 270 -9.80 4.91 14.60
N SER A 271 -10.43 5.94 15.18
CA SER A 271 -9.74 7.03 15.89
C SER A 271 -9.12 6.57 17.21
N ASP A 272 -9.82 5.74 17.99
CA ASP A 272 -9.28 5.19 19.24
C ASP A 272 -8.16 4.18 18.98
N ALA A 273 -8.34 3.31 17.98
CA ALA A 273 -7.33 2.35 17.56
C ALA A 273 -6.06 3.05 17.03
N LEU A 274 -6.21 4.15 16.27
CA LEU A 274 -5.07 4.96 15.83
C LEU A 274 -4.33 5.58 17.02
N ARG A 275 -5.06 6.08 18.03
CA ARG A 275 -4.46 6.59 19.26
C ARG A 275 -3.68 5.50 19.99
N PHE A 276 -4.25 4.30 20.16
CA PHE A 276 -3.55 3.16 20.75
C PHE A 276 -2.27 2.79 19.98
N LEU A 277 -2.31 2.83 18.64
CA LEU A 277 -1.14 2.60 17.81
C LEU A 277 -0.09 3.70 17.97
N SER A 278 -0.50 4.96 18.07
CA SER A 278 0.42 6.10 18.22
C SER A 278 1.14 6.08 19.57
N GLU A 279 0.41 5.77 20.65
CA GLU A 279 0.96 5.55 21.99
C GLU A 279 2.00 4.41 21.98
N PHE A 280 1.67 3.28 21.34
CA PHE A 280 2.60 2.16 21.14
C PHE A 280 3.85 2.56 20.33
N CYS A 281 3.66 3.27 19.21
CA CYS A 281 4.77 3.71 18.38
C CYS A 281 5.69 4.70 19.12
N SER A 282 5.14 5.53 19.99
CA SER A 282 5.90 6.47 20.80
C SER A 282 6.70 5.76 21.90
N ALA A 283 6.13 4.77 22.56
CA ALA A 283 6.81 3.99 23.62
C ALA A 283 8.01 3.17 23.10
N HIS A 284 7.96 2.75 21.83
CA HIS A 284 8.95 1.89 21.20
C HIS A 284 9.78 2.58 20.10
N ASN A 285 9.55 3.87 19.84
CA ASN A 285 10.13 4.64 18.72
C ASN A 285 9.98 3.91 17.36
N LEU A 286 8.73 3.63 16.98
CA LEU A 286 8.36 2.84 15.78
C LEU A 286 7.62 3.63 14.69
N HIS A 287 7.54 4.96 14.78
CA HIS A 287 6.76 5.78 13.83
C HIS A 287 7.12 5.52 12.36
N HIS A 288 8.42 5.38 12.03
CA HIS A 288 8.85 5.09 10.66
C HIS A 288 8.46 3.67 10.19
N GLN A 289 8.58 2.67 11.08
CA GLN A 289 8.11 1.31 10.78
C GLN A 289 6.60 1.27 10.62
N ALA A 290 5.86 2.10 11.36
CA ALA A 290 4.41 2.18 11.24
C ALA A 290 3.98 2.78 9.90
N LEU A 291 4.68 3.79 9.37
CA LEU A 291 4.43 4.31 8.01
C LEU A 291 4.78 3.30 6.91
N ALA A 292 5.87 2.55 7.07
CA ALA A 292 6.20 1.44 6.18
C ALA A 292 5.13 0.32 6.24
N ALA A 293 4.65 -0.01 7.43
CA ALA A 293 3.61 -0.99 7.65
C ALA A 293 2.24 -0.53 7.11
N LEU A 294 1.92 0.76 7.17
CA LEU A 294 0.75 1.32 6.50
C LEU A 294 0.84 1.09 4.99
N SER A 295 2.01 1.33 4.39
CA SER A 295 2.25 1.05 2.97
C SER A 295 2.01 -0.42 2.63
N ALA A 296 2.40 -1.35 3.50
CA ALA A 296 2.12 -2.78 3.35
C ALA A 296 0.61 -3.09 3.49
N ALA A 297 -0.09 -2.47 4.45
CA ALA A 297 -1.52 -2.67 4.65
C ALA A 297 -2.35 -2.26 3.41
N LEU A 298 -1.90 -1.26 2.65
CA LEU A 298 -2.55 -0.85 1.39
C LEU A 298 -2.56 -1.94 0.30
N TYR A 299 -1.73 -2.99 0.44
CA TYR A 299 -1.72 -4.14 -0.48
C TYR A 299 -2.66 -5.27 -0.07
N LEU A 300 -3.33 -5.22 1.09
CA LEU A 300 -4.27 -6.27 1.49
C LEU A 300 -5.39 -6.50 0.44
N PRO A 301 -6.00 -5.45 -0.15
CA PRO A 301 -6.94 -5.62 -1.26
C PRO A 301 -6.31 -6.21 -2.54
N PHE A 302 -5.04 -5.89 -2.80
CA PHE A 302 -4.31 -6.37 -3.99
C PHE A 302 -4.19 -7.90 -4.01
N HIS A 303 -4.02 -8.52 -2.84
CA HIS A 303 -3.92 -9.97 -2.68
C HIS A 303 -5.25 -10.70 -2.87
N ASN A 304 -6.39 -10.01 -2.74
CA ASN A 304 -7.73 -10.55 -3.01
C ASN A 304 -8.01 -11.91 -2.33
N GLY A 305 -7.74 -12.00 -1.03
CA GLY A 305 -7.87 -13.23 -0.24
C GLY A 305 -6.83 -14.31 -0.58
N GLY A 306 -5.82 -13.98 -1.39
CA GLY A 306 -4.58 -14.73 -1.52
C GLY A 306 -3.68 -14.59 -0.28
N ALA A 307 -2.42 -14.99 -0.40
CA ALA A 307 -1.47 -14.95 0.69
C ALA A 307 -0.53 -13.73 0.58
N ALA A 308 -0.43 -12.95 1.65
CA ALA A 308 0.59 -11.94 1.86
C ALA A 308 1.67 -12.51 2.80
N ALA A 309 2.91 -12.56 2.33
CA ALA A 309 4.04 -13.05 3.12
C ALA A 309 4.78 -11.86 3.74
N LEU A 310 4.78 -11.77 5.07
CA LEU A 310 5.34 -10.65 5.82
C LEU A 310 6.70 -11.04 6.43
N PRO A 311 7.62 -10.08 6.64
CA PRO A 311 8.85 -10.34 7.39
C PRO A 311 8.51 -10.80 8.80
N ARG A 312 9.13 -11.90 9.25
CA ARG A 312 8.97 -12.38 10.63
C ARG A 312 9.38 -11.29 11.62
N PRO A 313 8.49 -10.86 12.54
CA PRO A 313 8.84 -9.88 13.56
C PRO A 313 9.97 -10.37 14.46
N ARG A 314 10.80 -9.42 14.88
CA ARG A 314 11.80 -9.58 15.92
C ARG A 314 11.72 -8.38 16.87
N PRO A 315 10.64 -8.30 17.68
CA PRO A 315 10.46 -7.22 18.63
C PRO A 315 11.65 -7.12 19.57
N TYR A 316 12.03 -5.90 19.95
CA TYR A 316 13.03 -5.72 20.98
C TYR A 316 12.43 -6.05 22.35
N VAL A 317 12.96 -7.09 22.99
CA VAL A 317 12.57 -7.49 24.34
C VAL A 317 13.46 -6.75 25.32
N ARG A 318 12.92 -5.73 26.00
CA ARG A 318 13.61 -5.05 27.10
C ARG A 318 13.93 -6.07 28.19
N SER A 319 15.20 -6.41 28.32
CA SER A 319 15.73 -7.31 29.35
C SER A 319 16.01 -6.45 30.59
N ASN A 320 15.21 -6.64 31.64
CA ASN A 320 15.27 -5.97 32.94
C ASN A 320 14.61 -4.58 33.01
N PHE A 321 13.50 -4.51 33.73
CA PHE A 321 13.03 -3.29 34.38
C PHE A 321 13.99 -2.93 35.52
N SER A 322 15.22 -2.52 35.21
CA SER A 322 16.03 -1.86 36.23
C SER A 322 15.31 -0.56 36.58
N SER A 323 14.83 -0.49 37.81
CA SER A 323 14.19 0.65 38.45
C SER A 323 15.15 1.81 38.66
N HIS A 324 15.81 2.24 37.59
CA HIS A 324 16.35 3.58 37.48
C HIS A 324 15.49 4.28 36.45
N SER A 325 14.65 5.17 36.98
CA SER A 325 14.17 6.35 36.28
C SER A 325 15.31 6.90 35.41
N LEU A 326 15.36 6.48 34.15
CA LEU A 326 15.79 7.36 33.09
C LEU A 326 14.67 8.37 33.02
N SER A 327 14.81 9.44 33.79
CA SER A 327 14.25 10.72 33.43
C SER A 327 14.38 10.86 31.91
N PRO A 328 13.35 11.35 31.20
CA PRO A 328 13.54 11.67 29.80
C PRO A 328 14.69 12.67 29.78
N GLN A 329 15.87 12.22 29.36
CA GLN A 329 16.91 13.14 28.95
C GLN A 329 16.32 13.77 27.71
N SER A 330 15.61 14.89 27.93
CA SER A 330 15.49 15.96 26.98
C SER A 330 16.91 16.43 26.68
N THR A 331 17.64 15.65 25.89
CA THR A 331 18.51 16.27 24.91
C THR A 331 17.55 17.03 24.03
N ALA A 332 17.46 18.33 24.26
CA ALA A 332 16.86 19.28 23.34
C ALA A 332 17.66 19.19 22.03
N THR A 333 17.39 18.16 21.24
CA THR A 333 17.81 18.05 19.85
C THR A 333 16.79 18.83 19.04
N SER A 334 17.31 19.72 18.19
CA SER A 334 16.60 20.68 17.36
C SER A 334 15.31 20.13 16.72
N PRO A 335 14.31 20.98 16.42
CA PRO A 335 13.05 20.59 15.81
C PRO A 335 13.28 20.25 14.33
N THR A 336 13.86 19.10 14.05
CA THR A 336 13.69 18.45 12.76
C THR A 336 12.36 17.72 12.86
N SER A 337 11.35 18.21 12.13
CA SER A 337 9.96 17.76 12.13
C SER A 337 9.83 16.23 12.31
N GLN A 338 9.52 15.79 13.52
CA GLN A 338 9.36 14.38 13.83
C GLN A 338 8.04 13.92 13.23
N ILE A 339 8.10 13.16 12.13
CA ILE A 339 6.91 12.69 11.42
C ILE A 339 6.18 11.70 12.32
N THR A 340 4.94 12.03 12.67
CA THR A 340 4.09 11.17 13.52
C THR A 340 3.03 10.46 12.70
N ILE A 341 2.60 9.28 13.14
CA ILE A 341 1.50 8.58 12.44
C ILE A 341 0.13 9.26 12.60
N ASP A 342 -0.03 10.11 13.63
CA ASP A 342 -1.27 10.85 13.85
C ASP A 342 -1.55 11.85 12.73
N GLU A 343 -0.50 12.36 12.09
CA GLU A 343 -0.63 13.18 10.89
C GLU A 343 -1.39 12.40 9.81
N GLU A 344 -1.21 11.09 9.67
CA GLU A 344 -1.85 10.31 8.60
C GLU A 344 -3.36 10.12 8.77
N LYS A 345 -3.95 10.49 9.91
CA LYS A 345 -5.37 10.31 10.22
C LYS A 345 -6.29 10.83 9.11
N ASP A 346 -6.13 12.09 8.72
CA ASP A 346 -6.98 12.74 7.71
C ASP A 346 -6.70 12.24 6.30
N ALA A 347 -5.54 11.59 6.09
CA ALA A 347 -5.11 11.02 4.83
C ALA A 347 -5.66 9.60 4.61
N LEU A 348 -6.09 8.88 5.66
CA LEU A 348 -6.55 7.49 5.57
C LEU A 348 -7.64 7.25 4.51
N PRO A 349 -8.72 8.06 4.42
CA PRO A 349 -9.73 7.85 3.38
C PRO A 349 -9.16 7.95 1.96
N TYR A 350 -8.12 8.74 1.74
CA TYR A 350 -7.49 8.87 0.43
C TYR A 350 -6.61 7.66 0.11
N TYR A 351 -5.88 7.14 1.09
CA TYR A 351 -5.13 5.89 0.95
C TYR A 351 -6.05 4.70 0.67
N MET A 352 -7.24 4.67 1.30
CA MET A 352 -8.25 3.64 1.04
C MET A 352 -8.69 3.61 -0.43
N THR A 353 -8.86 4.78 -1.07
CA THR A 353 -9.16 4.86 -2.52
C THR A 353 -8.06 4.24 -3.36
N ILE A 354 -6.79 4.58 -3.10
CA ILE A 354 -5.65 3.99 -3.82
C ILE A 354 -5.59 2.48 -3.60
N SER A 355 -5.72 2.04 -2.34
CA SER A 355 -5.66 0.63 -1.94
C SER A 355 -6.76 -0.22 -2.61
N CYS A 356 -7.98 0.30 -2.71
CA CYS A 356 -9.10 -0.37 -3.39
C CYS A 356 -9.04 -0.27 -4.92
N SER A 357 -8.16 0.55 -5.49
CA SER A 357 -7.85 0.61 -6.93
C SER A 357 -6.67 -0.31 -7.25
N VAL A 358 -6.89 -1.63 -7.21
CA VAL A 358 -5.84 -2.64 -7.43
C VAL A 358 -5.14 -2.47 -8.78
N TRP A 359 -5.90 -2.17 -9.84
CA TRP A 359 -5.32 -1.87 -11.15
C TRP A 359 -4.57 -0.54 -11.18
N GLY A 360 -5.04 0.46 -10.41
CA GLY A 360 -4.34 1.71 -10.20
C GLY A 360 -2.97 1.53 -9.56
N ILE A 361 -2.86 0.73 -8.49
CA ILE A 361 -1.56 0.40 -7.86
C ILE A 361 -0.62 -0.27 -8.88
N ARG A 362 -1.09 -1.27 -9.63
CA ARG A 362 -0.28 -1.93 -10.68
C ARG A 362 0.22 -0.93 -11.69
N SER A 363 -0.66 -0.06 -12.17
CA SER A 363 -0.32 0.98 -13.14
C SER A 363 0.72 1.97 -12.63
N LEU A 364 0.59 2.39 -11.37
CA LEU A 364 1.57 3.25 -10.72
C LEU A 364 2.93 2.57 -10.63
N LEU A 365 3.01 1.33 -10.17
CA LEU A 365 4.29 0.59 -10.13
C LEU A 365 4.91 0.46 -11.53
N CYS A 366 4.12 0.12 -12.55
CA CYS A 366 4.58 0.02 -13.94
C CYS A 366 5.19 1.34 -14.45
N SER A 367 4.66 2.49 -14.02
CA SER A 367 5.15 3.80 -14.44
C SER A 367 6.61 4.09 -14.05
N THR A 368 7.16 3.35 -13.09
CA THR A 368 8.58 3.45 -12.69
C THR A 368 9.54 3.16 -13.85
N PHE A 369 9.08 2.35 -14.81
CA PHE A 369 9.83 1.94 -16.00
C PHE A 369 9.47 2.78 -17.24
N PHE A 370 8.43 3.60 -17.16
CA PHE A 370 8.03 4.48 -18.25
C PHE A 370 8.98 5.69 -18.34
N ASN A 371 9.41 6.01 -19.55
CA ASN A 371 10.17 7.21 -19.85
C ASN A 371 9.58 7.88 -21.10
N PRO A 372 9.03 9.10 -21.01
CA PRO A 372 8.41 9.78 -22.13
C PRO A 372 9.38 10.15 -23.26
N ASP A 373 10.69 10.17 -22.98
CA ASP A 373 11.73 10.50 -23.97
C ASP A 373 12.13 9.29 -24.81
N ILE A 374 11.72 8.07 -24.42
CA ILE A 374 11.99 6.84 -25.14
C ILE A 374 10.83 6.51 -26.06
N SER A 375 11.07 6.50 -27.36
CA SER A 375 10.03 6.16 -28.34
C SER A 375 9.48 4.74 -28.14
N CYS A 376 8.20 4.51 -28.43
CA CYS A 376 7.54 3.23 -28.15
C CYS A 376 8.17 2.02 -28.87
N ASN A 377 8.78 2.22 -30.04
CA ASN A 377 9.51 1.19 -30.78
C ASN A 377 10.89 0.85 -30.18
N LEU A 378 11.33 1.60 -29.15
CA LEU A 378 12.58 1.40 -28.40
C LEU A 378 12.32 0.93 -26.97
N VAL A 379 11.11 0.42 -26.67
CA VAL A 379 10.77 -0.06 -25.32
C VAL A 379 11.58 -1.29 -24.92
N SER A 380 11.81 -2.23 -25.83
CA SER A 380 12.61 -3.43 -25.56
C SER A 380 14.06 -3.10 -25.16
N PRO A 381 14.84 -2.35 -25.97
CA PRO A 381 16.21 -1.96 -25.59
C PRO A 381 16.26 -1.06 -24.34
N TRP A 382 15.15 -0.39 -23.99
CA TRP A 382 15.06 0.35 -22.73
C TRP A 382 14.85 -0.57 -21.52
N LEU A 383 14.04 -1.62 -21.63
CA LEU A 383 13.72 -2.51 -20.50
C LEU A 383 14.74 -3.62 -20.28
N GLU A 384 15.38 -4.12 -21.33
CA GLU A 384 16.29 -5.27 -21.25
C GLU A 384 17.43 -5.04 -20.24
N PRO A 385 18.22 -3.95 -20.31
CA PRO A 385 19.27 -3.69 -19.32
C PRO A 385 18.75 -3.46 -17.90
N ALA A 386 17.50 -3.01 -17.74
CA ALA A 386 16.87 -2.87 -16.43
C ALA A 386 16.73 -4.23 -15.74
N PHE A 387 16.24 -5.23 -16.49
CA PHE A 387 16.02 -6.57 -15.98
C PHE A 387 17.30 -7.41 -15.89
N ASP A 388 18.32 -7.13 -16.68
CA ASP A 388 19.66 -7.71 -16.50
C ASP A 388 20.24 -7.40 -15.12
N ILE A 389 19.90 -6.24 -14.55
CA ILE A 389 20.31 -5.82 -13.21
C ILE A 389 19.31 -6.30 -12.14
N ILE A 390 18.00 -6.15 -12.37
CA ILE A 390 16.96 -6.48 -11.39
C ILE A 390 16.87 -7.98 -11.13
N ASP A 391 16.95 -8.82 -12.18
CA ASP A 391 16.70 -10.26 -12.05
C ASP A 391 17.71 -10.97 -11.13
N PRO A 392 19.03 -10.73 -11.23
CA PRO A 392 19.98 -11.33 -10.30
C PRO A 392 19.72 -10.93 -8.84
N ILE A 393 19.31 -9.68 -8.59
CA ILE A 393 18.98 -9.20 -7.23
C ILE A 393 17.72 -9.88 -6.71
N LEU A 394 16.69 -10.01 -7.57
CA LEU A 394 15.44 -10.69 -7.24
C LEU A 394 15.67 -12.17 -6.94
N GLN A 395 16.50 -12.86 -7.73
CA GLN A 395 16.87 -14.27 -7.52
C GLN A 395 17.60 -14.51 -6.19
N ARG A 396 18.41 -13.54 -5.74
CA ARG A 396 19.07 -13.57 -4.42
C ARG A 396 18.11 -13.24 -3.27
N GLY A 397 16.90 -12.76 -3.55
CA GLY A 397 15.93 -12.36 -2.54
C GLY A 397 16.26 -11.04 -1.82
N ASP A 398 17.12 -10.19 -2.39
CA ASP A 398 17.50 -8.91 -1.79
C ASP A 398 16.45 -7.82 -2.11
N HIS A 399 15.28 -7.96 -1.49
CA HIS A 399 14.16 -7.04 -1.67
C HIS A 399 14.44 -5.66 -1.08
N LEU A 400 15.39 -5.55 -0.15
CA LEU A 400 15.81 -4.28 0.42
C LEU A 400 16.57 -3.46 -0.62
N LEU A 401 17.52 -4.07 -1.33
CA LEU A 401 18.24 -3.40 -2.42
C LEU A 401 17.27 -2.93 -3.50
N LEU A 402 16.33 -3.78 -3.92
CA LEU A 402 15.32 -3.41 -4.91
C LEU A 402 14.41 -2.28 -4.42
N ALA A 403 13.94 -2.32 -3.17
CA ALA A 403 13.13 -1.24 -2.61
C ALA A 403 13.88 0.11 -2.64
N LYS A 404 15.17 0.12 -2.29
CA LYS A 404 16.02 1.31 -2.39
C LYS A 404 16.16 1.79 -3.83
N MET A 405 16.46 0.89 -4.78
CA MET A 405 16.60 1.23 -6.20
C MET A 405 15.32 1.87 -6.76
N MET A 406 14.15 1.29 -6.45
CA MET A 406 12.87 1.82 -6.94
C MET A 406 12.52 3.17 -6.31
N ALA A 407 12.81 3.35 -5.02
CA ALA A 407 12.63 4.64 -4.35
C ALA A 407 13.59 5.71 -4.89
N ILE A 408 14.84 5.36 -5.25
CA ILE A 408 15.78 6.29 -5.88
C ILE A 408 15.32 6.66 -7.30
N LYS A 409 14.84 5.68 -8.08
CA LYS A 409 14.34 5.87 -9.45
C LYS A 409 13.13 6.79 -9.49
N GLN A 410 12.16 6.56 -8.59
CA GLN A 410 10.91 7.29 -8.55
C GLN A 410 10.42 7.45 -7.11
N ALA A 411 11.01 8.42 -6.41
CA ALA A 411 10.78 8.73 -5.00
C ALA A 411 9.31 8.80 -4.60
N ARG A 412 8.44 9.39 -5.44
CA ARG A 412 7.00 9.47 -5.18
C ARG A 412 6.37 8.10 -4.96
N LEU A 413 6.82 7.07 -5.68
CA LEU A 413 6.29 5.71 -5.59
C LEU A 413 7.07 4.81 -4.62
N GLY A 414 8.10 5.34 -3.96
CA GLY A 414 8.89 4.62 -2.97
C GLY A 414 8.04 3.85 -1.94
N PRO A 415 7.01 4.47 -1.33
CA PRO A 415 6.14 3.79 -0.37
C PRO A 415 5.34 2.64 -0.98
N LEU A 416 4.84 2.81 -2.21
CA LEU A 416 4.13 1.72 -2.90
C LEU A 416 5.06 0.56 -3.21
N TRP A 417 6.30 0.82 -3.66
CA TRP A 417 7.29 -0.24 -3.85
C TRP A 417 7.65 -0.94 -2.55
N LEU A 418 7.85 -0.19 -1.46
CA LEU A 418 8.12 -0.76 -0.14
C LEU A 418 6.99 -1.69 0.30
N GLY A 419 5.73 -1.24 0.22
CA GLY A 419 4.56 -2.08 0.50
C GLY A 419 4.48 -3.34 -0.37
N ALA A 420 4.85 -3.23 -1.66
CA ALA A 420 4.87 -4.37 -2.57
C ALA A 420 5.93 -5.41 -2.17
N PHE A 421 7.13 -4.97 -1.77
CA PHE A 421 8.19 -5.88 -1.32
C PHE A 421 7.89 -6.49 0.05
N LEU A 422 7.31 -5.71 0.97
CA LEU A 422 6.94 -6.19 2.31
C LEU A 422 5.85 -7.25 2.30
N THR A 423 4.98 -7.25 1.29
CA THR A 423 3.84 -8.19 1.18
C THR A 423 4.02 -9.27 0.11
N GLY A 424 5.12 -9.23 -0.65
CA GLY A 424 5.40 -10.16 -1.75
C GLY A 424 4.67 -9.85 -3.06
N ALA A 425 3.99 -8.72 -3.19
CA ALA A 425 3.32 -8.32 -4.43
C ALA A 425 4.30 -7.93 -5.55
N ALA A 426 5.50 -7.45 -5.21
CA ALA A 426 6.46 -6.89 -6.16
C ALA A 426 6.90 -7.86 -7.26
N GLU A 427 7.15 -9.13 -6.92
CA GLU A 427 7.60 -10.16 -7.88
C GLU A 427 6.60 -10.34 -9.04
N SER A 428 5.32 -10.40 -8.71
CA SER A 428 4.27 -10.57 -9.71
C SER A 428 4.19 -9.37 -10.66
N THR A 429 4.36 -8.16 -10.12
CA THR A 429 4.38 -6.92 -10.88
C THR A 429 5.61 -6.81 -11.77
N LEU A 430 6.81 -7.08 -11.24
CA LEU A 430 8.06 -7.05 -12.01
C LEU A 430 8.03 -8.07 -13.16
N ARG A 431 7.49 -9.28 -12.92
CA ARG A 431 7.31 -10.29 -13.96
C ARG A 431 6.38 -9.82 -15.08
N ALA A 432 5.28 -9.15 -14.74
CA ALA A 432 4.35 -8.58 -15.72
C ALA A 432 4.99 -7.45 -16.53
N ILE A 433 5.78 -6.57 -15.88
CA ILE A 433 6.51 -5.50 -16.55
C ILE A 433 7.53 -6.10 -17.53
N LYS A 434 8.30 -7.10 -17.10
CA LYS A 434 9.29 -7.79 -17.95
C LYS A 434 8.65 -8.43 -19.18
N SER A 435 7.45 -8.99 -19.05
CA SER A 435 6.73 -9.61 -20.17
C SER A 435 5.99 -8.61 -21.07
N GLY A 436 6.16 -7.30 -20.84
CA GLY A 436 5.51 -6.25 -21.62
C GLY A 436 4.04 -6.02 -21.25
N GLN A 437 3.55 -6.61 -20.16
CA GLN A 437 2.19 -6.42 -19.66
C GLN A 437 2.11 -5.16 -18.80
N PHE A 438 2.22 -3.99 -19.46
CA PHE A 438 2.10 -2.70 -18.80
C PHE A 438 0.66 -2.39 -18.44
N ALA A 439 0.38 -2.27 -17.14
CA ALA A 439 -0.88 -1.72 -16.67
C ALA A 439 -0.90 -0.21 -16.91
N VAL A 440 -2.00 0.29 -17.48
CA VAL A 440 -2.31 1.73 -17.61
C VAL A 440 -3.67 1.97 -16.99
N GLU A 441 -3.78 3.01 -16.16
CA GLU A 441 -5.04 3.41 -15.51
C GLU A 441 -5.06 4.94 -15.37
N LEU A 442 -5.88 5.58 -16.19
CA LEU A 442 -5.87 7.03 -16.36
C LEU A 442 -6.31 7.77 -15.09
N ASN A 443 -7.21 7.19 -14.28
CA ASN A 443 -7.65 7.82 -13.04
C ASN A 443 -6.52 7.90 -12.02
N ALA A 444 -5.80 6.81 -11.79
CA ALA A 444 -4.65 6.73 -10.91
C ALA A 444 -3.53 7.66 -11.38
N SER A 445 -3.32 7.78 -12.70
CA SER A 445 -2.42 8.78 -13.26
C SER A 445 -2.84 10.21 -12.90
N ALA A 446 -4.11 10.57 -13.15
CA ALA A 446 -4.63 11.90 -12.85
C ALA A 446 -4.64 12.21 -11.35
N TRP A 447 -5.05 11.26 -10.52
CA TRP A 447 -5.09 11.37 -9.06
C TRP A 447 -3.69 11.62 -8.49
N THR A 448 -2.69 10.87 -8.94
CA THR A 448 -1.34 10.96 -8.36
C THR A 448 -0.40 11.90 -9.12
N SER A 449 -0.89 12.49 -10.23
CA SER A 449 -0.08 13.28 -11.17
C SER A 449 1.17 12.53 -11.62
N THR A 450 1.03 11.23 -11.89
CA THR A 450 2.11 10.33 -12.30
C THR A 450 1.89 9.94 -13.75
N ALA A 451 2.82 10.26 -14.64
CA ALA A 451 2.77 9.82 -16.03
C ALA A 451 3.06 8.32 -16.11
N GLN A 452 2.16 7.55 -16.70
CA GLN A 452 2.23 6.08 -16.81
C GLN A 452 2.39 5.60 -18.25
N SER A 453 1.99 6.44 -19.20
CA SER A 453 2.07 6.19 -20.63
C SER A 453 2.06 7.51 -21.41
N PHE A 454 2.27 7.45 -22.73
CA PHE A 454 2.11 8.60 -23.60
C PHE A 454 0.73 9.25 -23.51
N LEU A 455 -0.34 8.51 -23.19
CA LEU A 455 -1.68 9.09 -23.02
C LEU A 455 -1.76 10.08 -21.85
N THR A 456 -0.93 9.85 -20.84
CA THR A 456 -0.94 10.61 -19.56
C THR A 456 0.11 11.72 -19.50
N VAL A 457 0.96 11.83 -20.52
CA VAL A 457 1.96 12.91 -20.64
C VAL A 457 1.25 14.16 -21.18
N THR A 458 1.61 15.34 -20.68
CA THR A 458 1.12 16.60 -21.22
C THR A 458 1.50 16.73 -22.69
N PRO A 459 0.55 17.05 -23.60
CA PRO A 459 0.84 17.28 -25.00
C PRO A 459 1.88 18.39 -25.19
N SER A 460 2.72 18.28 -26.22
CA SER A 460 3.63 19.36 -26.59
C SER A 460 2.86 20.43 -27.35
N ASN A 461 3.09 21.70 -27.02
CA ASN A 461 2.50 22.83 -27.76
C ASN A 461 3.24 23.12 -29.08
N GLN A 462 4.32 22.39 -29.38
CA GLN A 462 5.07 22.54 -30.62
C GLN A 462 4.50 21.59 -31.67
N HIS A 463 3.68 22.14 -32.55
CA HIS A 463 3.09 21.44 -33.68
C HIS A 463 3.85 21.79 -34.96
N ASP A 464 4.17 20.76 -35.73
CA ASP A 464 4.57 20.89 -37.13
C ASP A 464 3.29 20.73 -37.95
N ASP A 465 2.96 21.72 -38.79
CA ASP A 465 1.74 21.70 -39.61
C ASP A 465 1.72 20.51 -40.60
N SER A 466 2.86 19.88 -40.85
CA SER A 466 3.00 18.74 -41.76
C SER A 466 3.02 17.36 -41.10
N ALA A 467 3.16 17.27 -39.77
CA ALA A 467 3.34 16.00 -39.07
C ALA A 467 2.73 15.99 -37.66
N ILE A 468 2.09 14.87 -37.30
CA ILE A 468 1.60 14.63 -35.95
C ILE A 468 2.52 13.65 -35.21
N ARG A 469 2.80 13.92 -33.93
CA ARG A 469 3.51 12.95 -33.08
C ARG A 469 2.63 11.74 -32.84
N ARG A 470 3.21 10.54 -32.89
CA ARG A 470 2.47 9.28 -32.62
C ARG A 470 1.81 9.25 -31.24
N SER A 471 2.38 9.93 -30.25
CA SER A 471 1.76 10.11 -28.94
C SER A 471 0.46 10.93 -29.01
N ASP A 472 0.42 11.97 -29.85
CA ASP A 472 -0.73 12.85 -30.01
C ASP A 472 -1.78 12.16 -30.88
N GLU A 473 -1.37 11.46 -31.94
CA GLU A 473 -2.23 10.55 -32.70
C GLU A 473 -2.88 9.50 -31.77
N CYS A 474 -2.12 8.87 -30.87
CA CYS A 474 -2.65 7.90 -29.92
C CYS A 474 -3.66 8.52 -28.94
N ARG A 475 -3.43 9.77 -28.48
CA ARG A 475 -4.40 10.50 -27.63
C ARG A 475 -5.67 10.84 -28.39
N LEU A 476 -5.55 11.27 -29.65
CA LEU A 476 -6.71 11.53 -30.51
C LEU A 476 -7.50 10.25 -30.76
N LEU A 477 -6.84 9.16 -31.17
CA LEU A 477 -7.48 7.85 -31.36
C LEU A 477 -8.16 7.36 -30.08
N PHE A 478 -7.55 7.60 -28.92
CA PHE A 478 -8.20 7.33 -27.65
C PHE A 478 -9.46 8.18 -27.54
N LEU A 479 -9.37 9.51 -27.56
CA LEU A 479 -10.52 10.41 -27.38
C LEU A 479 -11.66 10.18 -28.39
N THR A 480 -11.34 9.88 -29.65
CA THR A 480 -12.33 9.66 -30.71
C THR A 480 -12.81 8.21 -30.82
N GLY A 481 -12.18 7.27 -30.11
CA GLY A 481 -12.55 5.86 -30.14
C GLY A 481 -13.87 5.60 -29.41
N SER A 482 -14.78 4.85 -30.05
CA SER A 482 -15.98 4.33 -29.36
C SER A 482 -15.57 3.31 -28.27
N GLU A 483 -16.37 3.18 -27.20
CA GLU A 483 -16.09 2.26 -26.08
C GLU A 483 -15.86 0.80 -26.52
N GLU A 484 -16.30 0.42 -27.72
CA GLU A 484 -16.20 -0.93 -28.28
C GLU A 484 -14.91 -1.21 -29.07
N HIS A 485 -14.05 -0.21 -29.32
CA HIS A 485 -12.75 -0.45 -29.96
C HIS A 485 -11.71 -0.87 -28.92
N SER A 486 -11.74 -2.15 -28.53
CA SER A 486 -10.62 -2.78 -27.85
C SER A 486 -9.44 -2.89 -28.84
N ARG A 487 -8.34 -2.19 -28.57
CA ARG A 487 -7.03 -2.56 -29.12
C ARG A 487 -6.38 -3.61 -28.22
#